data_AF-A0A1Y2QUE3-F1
#
_entry.id   AF-A0A1Y2QUE3-F1
#
_cell.length_a   1.000
_cell.length_b   1.000
_cell.length_c   1.000
_cell.angle_alpha   90.00
_cell.angle_beta   90.00
_cell.angle_gamma   90.00
#
_symmetry.space_group_name_H-M   'P 1'
#
loop_
_entity.id
_entity.type
_entity.pdbx_description
1 polymer ?
#
loop_
_entity_poly.entity_id
_entity_poly.type
_entity_poly.pdbx_seq_one_letter_code
_entity_poly.pdbx_strand_id
1 'polypeptide(L)'
;MSKLPLALVPTRKASSKVADNAAVVDLERYAPAFFTWIANKLSGGASTAYLSAFNVGIETWRLLVLLAIEESLTAQAISRTIGMDKASVSRAFKSMQLRGLITIGLDDADGRLRVATITPKGRALHDKILELAMERERAFLSVLNDKERETLIGLLRRLHDNLPAVEKATHDYLTRHYPKSKLRRARGSDA
;
A
#
# COMPACT_ATOMS: atom_id res chain seq x y z
N MET A 1 46.21 26.12 15.56
CA MET A 1 45.08 26.75 16.30
C MET A 1 43.89 26.74 15.35
N SER A 2 42.72 26.15 15.56
CA SER A 2 42.11 25.52 16.74
C SER A 2 41.18 24.41 16.21
N LYS A 3 41.26 23.21 16.79
CA LYS A 3 40.32 22.10 16.57
C LYS A 3 39.02 22.45 17.29
N LEU A 4 37.89 22.48 16.58
CA LEU A 4 36.58 22.48 17.24
C LEU A 4 36.28 21.08 17.79
N PRO A 5 35.74 20.97 19.01
CA PRO A 5 35.55 19.69 19.68
C PRO A 5 34.32 18.94 19.15
N LEU A 6 34.50 17.62 19.08
CA LEU A 6 33.46 16.61 18.91
C LEU A 6 32.40 16.80 19.99
N ALA A 7 31.20 17.26 19.61
CA ALA A 7 30.06 17.28 20.53
C ALA A 7 29.61 15.83 20.80
N LEU A 8 29.54 15.52 22.09
CA LEU A 8 29.30 14.21 22.69
C LEU A 8 28.15 13.43 22.04
N VAL A 9 28.47 12.21 21.58
CA VAL A 9 27.52 11.10 21.55
C VAL A 9 27.16 10.78 23.01
N PRO A 10 25.88 10.75 23.41
CA PRO A 10 25.53 10.22 24.71
C PRO A 10 25.72 8.70 24.65
N THR A 11 26.81 8.21 25.22
CA THR A 11 26.99 6.80 25.56
C THR A 11 25.91 6.43 26.57
N ARG A 12 24.84 5.76 26.11
CA ARG A 12 23.78 5.27 27.00
C ARG A 12 24.36 4.12 27.82
N LYS A 13 24.72 4.42 29.07
CA LYS A 13 25.06 3.45 30.12
C LYS A 13 24.00 2.36 30.16
N ALA A 14 24.43 1.11 30.05
CA ALA A 14 23.66 -0.03 30.50
C ALA A 14 23.39 0.14 32.01
N SER A 15 22.12 0.34 32.37
CA SER A 15 21.65 0.24 33.75
C SER A 15 20.37 -0.57 33.72
N SER A 16 20.50 -1.83 34.13
CA SER A 16 19.43 -2.77 34.41
C SER A 16 18.50 -2.23 35.48
N LYS A 17 17.20 -2.18 35.17
CA LYS A 17 16.14 -2.46 36.15
C LYS A 17 15.06 -3.27 35.44
N VAL A 18 15.16 -4.58 35.62
CA VAL A 18 14.10 -5.55 35.42
C VAL A 18 13.06 -5.28 36.51
N ALA A 19 11.92 -4.70 36.12
CA ALA A 19 10.67 -4.71 36.88
C ALA A 19 9.52 -4.36 35.92
N ASP A 20 8.65 -5.34 35.67
CA ASP A 20 7.30 -5.24 35.09
C ASP A 20 7.10 -4.41 33.81
N ASN A 21 7.50 -4.95 32.65
CA ASN A 21 7.03 -4.43 31.35
C ASN A 21 6.39 -5.51 30.48
N ALA A 22 5.57 -6.35 31.10
CA ALA A 22 4.71 -7.30 30.39
C ALA A 22 3.44 -6.60 29.85
N ALA A 23 3.56 -5.60 28.97
CA ALA A 23 2.36 -4.99 28.34
C ALA A 23 2.56 -4.08 27.12
N VAL A 24 3.77 -3.77 26.66
CA VAL A 24 3.93 -2.74 25.60
C VAL A 24 4.65 -3.31 24.38
N VAL A 25 4.12 -3.01 23.19
CA VAL A 25 4.71 -3.39 21.91
C VAL A 25 6.06 -2.70 21.73
N ASP A 26 7.12 -3.48 21.53
CA ASP A 26 8.42 -2.97 21.11
C ASP A 26 8.37 -2.52 19.64
N LEU A 27 8.26 -1.21 19.43
CA LEU A 27 8.13 -0.61 18.11
C LEU A 27 9.37 -0.81 17.22
N GLU A 28 10.55 -1.07 17.79
CA GLU A 28 11.76 -1.32 16.99
C GLU A 28 11.70 -2.69 16.30
N ARG A 29 10.88 -3.62 16.81
CA ARG A 29 10.76 -4.99 16.31
C ARG A 29 9.34 -5.35 15.86
N TYR A 30 8.41 -4.39 15.89
CA TYR A 30 7.02 -4.61 15.51
C TYR A 30 6.77 -4.30 14.04
N ALA A 31 6.88 -5.32 13.18
CA ALA A 31 6.71 -5.18 11.74
C ALA A 31 5.44 -4.41 11.29
N PRO A 32 4.23 -4.62 11.88
CA PRO A 32 3.03 -3.89 11.47
C PRO A 32 3.15 -2.36 11.58
N ALA A 33 3.95 -1.85 12.53
CA ALA A 33 4.21 -0.41 12.63
C ALA A 33 4.99 0.10 11.41
N PHE A 34 6.06 -0.60 11.01
CA PHE A 34 6.84 -0.23 9.83
C PHE A 34 6.01 -0.26 8.55
N PHE A 35 5.17 -1.29 8.35
CA PHE A 35 4.23 -1.33 7.21
C PHE A 35 3.33 -0.09 7.18
N THR A 36 2.74 0.26 8.33
CA THR A 36 1.83 1.41 8.43
C THR A 36 2.55 2.73 8.17
N TRP A 37 3.69 2.97 8.81
CA TRP A 37 4.40 4.24 8.71
C TRP A 37 5.01 4.47 7.33
N ILE A 38 5.64 3.44 6.77
CA ILE A 38 6.25 3.53 5.44
C ILE A 38 5.17 3.72 4.39
N ALA A 39 4.10 2.91 4.42
CA ALA A 39 3.00 3.03 3.46
C ALA A 39 2.35 4.43 3.53
N ASN A 40 2.09 4.94 4.73
CA ASN A 40 1.46 6.25 4.89
C ASN A 40 2.37 7.40 4.41
N LYS A 41 3.66 7.40 4.78
CA LYS A 41 4.59 8.46 4.38
C LYS A 41 4.87 8.43 2.88
N LEU A 42 5.08 7.24 2.29
CA LEU A 42 5.28 7.10 0.85
C LEU A 42 4.02 7.53 0.08
N SER A 43 2.83 7.11 0.52
CA SER A 43 1.56 7.48 -0.12
C SER A 43 1.27 8.97 -0.01
N GLY A 44 1.48 9.56 1.17
CA GLY A 44 1.27 10.99 1.41
C GLY A 44 2.18 11.85 0.55
N GLY A 45 3.50 11.60 0.58
CA GLY A 45 4.46 12.32 -0.24
C GLY A 45 4.22 12.15 -1.74
N ALA A 46 3.78 10.96 -2.18
CA ALA A 46 3.45 10.71 -3.57
C ALA A 46 2.18 11.48 -3.99
N SER A 47 1.14 11.45 -3.15
CA SER A 47 -0.09 12.19 -3.40
C SER A 47 0.17 13.68 -3.55
N THR A 48 0.97 14.29 -2.67
CA THR A 48 1.34 15.71 -2.78
C THR A 48 2.08 16.01 -4.09
N ALA A 49 3.08 15.19 -4.43
CA ALA A 49 3.86 15.38 -5.65
C ALA A 49 3.00 15.23 -6.92
N TYR A 50 2.16 14.20 -6.97
CA TYR A 50 1.32 13.91 -8.14
C TYR A 50 0.17 14.91 -8.29
N LEU A 51 -0.40 15.40 -7.19
CA LEU A 51 -1.37 16.49 -7.23
C LEU A 51 -0.73 17.77 -7.78
N SER A 52 0.47 18.10 -7.33
CA SER A 52 1.19 19.30 -7.78
C SER A 52 1.55 19.24 -9.26
N ALA A 53 2.03 18.10 -9.76
CA ALA A 53 2.52 17.99 -11.13
C ALA A 53 1.42 17.63 -12.15
N PHE A 54 0.42 16.85 -11.74
CA PHE A 54 -0.53 16.21 -12.65
C PHE A 54 -2.01 16.35 -12.25
N ASN A 55 -2.29 16.98 -11.11
CA ASN A 55 -3.63 17.07 -10.53
C ASN A 55 -4.27 15.67 -10.34
N VAL A 56 -3.48 14.74 -9.80
CA VAL A 56 -3.84 13.34 -9.59
C VAL A 56 -3.47 12.91 -8.17
N GLY A 57 -4.43 12.37 -7.43
CA GLY A 57 -4.17 11.76 -6.13
C GLY A 57 -3.56 10.36 -6.24
N ILE A 58 -2.99 9.88 -5.14
CA ILE A 58 -2.31 8.56 -5.11
C ILE A 58 -3.22 7.38 -5.48
N GLU A 59 -4.52 7.45 -5.17
CA GLU A 59 -5.48 6.41 -5.53
C GLU A 59 -5.63 6.28 -7.05
N THR A 60 -5.82 7.39 -7.76
CA THR A 60 -5.92 7.38 -9.23
C THR A 60 -4.62 6.87 -9.86
N TRP A 61 -3.46 7.21 -9.31
CA TRP A 61 -2.19 6.63 -9.76
C TRP A 61 -2.18 5.09 -9.64
N ARG A 62 -2.55 4.56 -8.46
CA ARG A 62 -2.61 3.09 -8.24
C ARG A 62 -3.54 2.39 -9.24
N LEU A 63 -4.68 3.00 -9.53
CA LEU A 63 -5.63 2.45 -10.51
C LEU A 63 -5.08 2.51 -11.93
N LEU A 64 -4.41 3.59 -12.32
CA LEU A 64 -3.76 3.70 -13.62
C LEU A 64 -2.64 2.65 -13.79
N VAL A 65 -1.84 2.37 -12.76
CA VAL A 65 -0.82 1.33 -12.81
C VAL A 65 -1.43 -0.04 -13.10
N LEU A 66 -2.48 -0.44 -12.37
CA LEU A 66 -3.14 -1.73 -12.59
C LEU A 66 -3.77 -1.81 -13.98
N LEU A 67 -4.46 -0.75 -14.41
CA LEU A 67 -5.09 -0.71 -15.72
C LEU A 67 -4.07 -0.60 -16.86
N ALA A 68 -2.86 -0.10 -16.62
CA ALA A 68 -1.80 -0.08 -17.64
C ALA A 68 -1.23 -1.49 -17.91
N ILE A 69 -1.33 -2.40 -16.92
CA ILE A 69 -0.88 -3.80 -16.99
C ILE A 69 -1.99 -4.69 -17.58
N GLU A 70 -3.19 -4.64 -17.02
CA GLU A 70 -4.29 -5.57 -17.36
C GLU A 70 -5.22 -5.04 -18.45
N GLU A 71 -5.06 -3.76 -18.83
CA GLU A 71 -5.87 -2.97 -19.77
C GLU A 71 -7.34 -2.75 -19.37
N SER A 72 -7.98 -3.77 -18.78
CA SER A 72 -9.37 -3.72 -18.35
C SER A 72 -9.59 -4.50 -17.05
N LEU A 73 -10.25 -3.87 -16.06
CA LEU A 73 -10.48 -4.46 -14.74
C LEU A 73 -11.84 -4.06 -14.16
N THR A 74 -12.44 -4.97 -13.40
CA THR A 74 -13.60 -4.65 -12.55
C THR A 74 -13.16 -3.99 -11.25
N ALA A 75 -14.05 -3.24 -10.62
CA ALA A 75 -13.79 -2.68 -9.29
C ALA A 75 -13.55 -3.78 -8.23
N GLN A 76 -14.16 -4.95 -8.39
CA GLN A 76 -13.95 -6.10 -7.49
C GLN A 76 -12.55 -6.69 -7.67
N ALA A 77 -12.07 -6.86 -8.90
CA ALA A 77 -10.73 -7.35 -9.17
C ALA A 77 -9.67 -6.44 -8.54
N ILE A 78 -9.76 -5.12 -8.77
CA ILE A 78 -8.85 -4.16 -8.14
C ILE A 78 -8.91 -4.21 -6.61
N SER A 79 -10.12 -4.26 -6.04
CA SER A 79 -10.27 -4.31 -4.58
C SER A 79 -9.56 -5.52 -3.98
N ARG A 80 -9.65 -6.67 -4.66
CA ARG A 80 -8.93 -7.90 -4.27
C ARG A 80 -7.41 -7.75 -4.40
N THR A 81 -6.94 -7.13 -5.48
CA THR A 81 -5.49 -6.98 -5.74
C THR A 81 -4.79 -6.03 -4.78
N ILE A 82 -5.35 -4.85 -4.50
CA ILE A 82 -4.65 -3.79 -3.75
C ILE A 82 -5.27 -3.48 -2.38
N GLY A 83 -6.28 -4.25 -1.95
CA GLY A 83 -6.91 -4.10 -0.65
C GLY A 83 -7.70 -2.79 -0.45
N MET A 84 -8.00 -2.07 -1.54
CA MET A 84 -8.86 -0.88 -1.50
C MET A 84 -10.33 -1.30 -1.36
N ASP A 85 -11.13 -0.52 -0.65
CA ASP A 85 -12.56 -0.81 -0.58
C ASP A 85 -13.24 -0.56 -1.93
N LYS A 86 -14.14 -1.47 -2.31
CA LYS A 86 -14.85 -1.44 -3.60
C LYS A 86 -15.59 -0.13 -3.85
N ALA A 87 -16.11 0.52 -2.80
CA ALA A 87 -16.81 1.79 -2.95
C ALA A 87 -15.85 2.94 -3.30
N SER A 88 -14.66 2.98 -2.69
CA SER A 88 -13.59 3.93 -3.04
C SER A 88 -13.10 3.71 -4.46
N VAL A 89 -12.83 2.46 -4.87
CA VAL A 89 -12.48 2.15 -6.27
C VAL A 89 -13.57 2.64 -7.22
N SER A 90 -14.85 2.40 -6.89
CA SER A 90 -15.97 2.82 -7.74
C SER A 90 -16.09 4.35 -7.85
N ARG A 91 -15.88 5.08 -6.75
CA ARG A 91 -15.85 6.56 -6.77
C ARG A 91 -14.68 7.09 -7.59
N ALA A 92 -13.50 6.49 -7.44
CA ALA A 92 -12.32 6.85 -8.20
C ALA A 92 -12.51 6.60 -9.70
N PHE A 93 -13.07 5.45 -10.09
CA PHE A 93 -13.45 5.15 -11.46
C PHE A 93 -14.40 6.19 -12.06
N LYS A 94 -15.46 6.57 -11.33
CA LYS A 94 -16.37 7.63 -11.79
C LYS A 94 -15.61 8.94 -12.07
N SER A 95 -14.71 9.34 -11.19
CA SER A 95 -13.87 10.55 -11.37
C SER A 95 -12.92 10.40 -12.57
N MET A 96 -12.26 9.25 -12.72
CA MET A 96 -11.37 8.95 -13.84
C MET A 96 -12.11 8.95 -15.18
N GLN A 97 -13.32 8.41 -15.23
CA GLN A 97 -14.17 8.40 -16.42
C GLN A 97 -14.59 9.83 -16.80
N LEU A 98 -15.03 10.64 -15.85
CA LEU A 98 -15.36 12.06 -16.09
C LEU A 98 -14.17 12.85 -16.64
N ARG A 99 -12.94 12.49 -16.24
CA ARG A 99 -11.70 13.07 -16.75
C ARG A 99 -11.24 12.47 -18.09
N GLY A 100 -11.91 11.45 -18.60
CA GLY A 100 -11.57 10.74 -19.84
C GLY A 100 -10.34 9.84 -19.73
N LEU A 101 -9.93 9.44 -18.53
CA LEU A 101 -8.77 8.57 -18.30
C LEU A 101 -9.10 7.08 -18.48
N ILE A 102 -10.37 6.73 -18.29
CA ILE A 102 -10.91 5.39 -18.49
C ILE A 102 -12.25 5.47 -19.20
N THR A 103 -12.66 4.38 -19.84
CA THR A 103 -14.06 4.10 -20.18
C THR A 103 -14.61 3.08 -19.19
N ILE A 104 -15.95 3.07 -19.02
CA ILE A 104 -16.63 2.02 -18.27
C ILE A 104 -17.69 1.42 -19.17
N GLY A 105 -17.53 0.14 -19.50
CA GLY A 105 -18.47 -0.66 -20.29
C GLY A 105 -19.12 -1.76 -19.46
N LEU A 106 -20.09 -2.44 -20.06
CA LEU A 106 -20.55 -3.74 -19.57
C LEU A 106 -19.58 -4.80 -20.09
N ASP A 107 -19.36 -5.85 -19.31
CA ASP A 107 -18.60 -7.02 -19.75
C ASP A 107 -19.39 -7.75 -20.86
N ASP A 108 -18.70 -8.16 -21.92
CA ASP A 108 -19.33 -8.81 -23.08
C ASP A 108 -19.81 -10.23 -22.75
N ALA A 109 -19.24 -10.89 -21.74
CA ALA A 109 -19.62 -12.23 -21.29
C ALA A 109 -20.66 -12.20 -20.15
N ASP A 110 -20.58 -11.21 -19.26
CA ASP A 110 -21.57 -10.94 -18.23
C ASP A 110 -22.02 -9.48 -18.27
N GLY A 111 -23.06 -9.19 -19.06
CA GLY A 111 -23.62 -7.85 -19.27
C GLY A 111 -24.13 -7.11 -18.02
N ARG A 112 -23.90 -7.63 -16.81
CA ARG A 112 -24.13 -6.95 -15.53
C ARG A 112 -22.85 -6.41 -14.91
N LEU A 113 -21.67 -6.93 -15.27
CA LEU A 113 -20.39 -6.51 -14.72
C LEU A 113 -19.91 -5.23 -15.40
N ARG A 114 -19.49 -4.26 -14.59
CA ARG A 114 -18.87 -3.02 -15.09
C ARG A 114 -17.36 -3.17 -15.13
N VAL A 115 -16.80 -3.01 -16.32
CA VAL A 115 -15.37 -3.11 -16.59
C VAL A 115 -14.83 -1.72 -16.90
N ALA A 116 -13.77 -1.32 -16.21
CA ALA A 116 -13.03 -0.11 -16.51
C ALA A 116 -11.88 -0.43 -17.47
N THR A 117 -11.76 0.31 -18.56
CA THR A 117 -10.68 0.16 -19.55
C THR A 117 -9.89 1.44 -19.64
N ILE A 118 -8.55 1.36 -19.64
CA ILE A 118 -7.70 2.55 -19.77
C ILE A 118 -7.84 3.17 -21.16
N THR A 119 -7.95 4.51 -21.24
CA THR A 119 -7.94 5.21 -22.53
C THR A 119 -6.51 5.57 -22.95
N PRO A 120 -6.28 5.95 -24.22
CA PRO A 120 -4.99 6.52 -24.63
C PRO A 120 -4.59 7.74 -23.77
N LYS A 121 -5.55 8.56 -23.34
CA LYS A 121 -5.31 9.68 -22.41
C LYS A 121 -4.88 9.19 -21.02
N GLY A 122 -5.51 8.12 -20.52
CA GLY A 122 -5.12 7.47 -19.27
C GLY A 122 -3.70 6.90 -19.33
N ARG A 123 -3.35 6.21 -20.43
CA ARG A 123 -2.02 5.65 -20.65
C ARG A 123 -0.95 6.73 -20.75
N ALA A 124 -1.20 7.79 -21.52
CA ALA A 124 -0.28 8.93 -21.61
C ALA A 124 -0.06 9.64 -20.25
N LEU A 125 -1.08 9.67 -19.38
CA LEU A 125 -0.94 10.19 -18.03
C LEU A 125 -0.17 9.23 -17.13
N HIS A 126 -0.41 7.91 -17.25
CA HIS A 126 0.36 6.89 -16.56
C HIS A 126 1.85 7.03 -16.85
N ASP A 127 2.23 7.11 -18.12
CA ASP A 127 3.64 7.13 -18.53
C ASP A 127 4.38 8.36 -17.98
N LYS A 128 3.70 9.52 -17.93
CA LYS A 128 4.25 10.74 -17.31
C LYS A 128 4.45 10.61 -15.80
N ILE A 129 3.51 9.99 -15.09
CA ILE A 129 3.62 9.80 -13.64
C ILE A 129 4.66 8.72 -13.32
N LEU A 130 4.82 7.72 -14.19
CA LEU A 130 5.75 6.60 -14.02
C LEU A 130 7.19 7.09 -13.81
N GLU A 131 7.65 8.06 -14.59
CA GLU A 131 9.01 8.61 -14.43
C GLU A 131 9.25 9.15 -13.01
N LEU A 132 8.31 9.95 -12.49
CA LEU A 132 8.40 10.47 -11.12
C LEU A 132 8.23 9.36 -10.08
N ALA A 133 7.39 8.36 -10.34
CA ALA A 133 7.23 7.21 -9.46
C ALA A 133 8.53 6.39 -9.34
N MET A 134 9.22 6.17 -10.46
CA MET A 134 10.52 5.48 -10.51
C MET A 134 11.61 6.26 -9.78
N GLU A 135 11.65 7.59 -9.90
CA GLU A 135 12.61 8.41 -9.15
C GLU A 135 12.36 8.33 -7.64
N ARG A 136 11.09 8.33 -7.21
CA ARG A 136 10.72 8.16 -5.81
C ARG A 136 11.11 6.78 -5.27
N GLU A 137 10.91 5.72 -6.06
CA GLU A 137 11.33 4.37 -5.71
C GLU A 137 12.85 4.25 -5.63
N ARG A 138 13.58 4.77 -6.62
CA ARG A 138 15.04 4.83 -6.63
C ARG A 138 15.59 5.48 -5.36
N ALA A 139 15.03 6.63 -4.96
CA ALA A 139 15.42 7.32 -3.75
C ALA A 139 15.11 6.50 -2.49
N PHE A 140 13.91 5.90 -2.41
CA PHE A 140 13.51 5.06 -1.28
C PHE A 140 14.41 3.83 -1.10
N LEU A 141 14.80 3.18 -2.20
CA LEU A 141 15.65 1.98 -2.19
C LEU A 141 17.16 2.29 -2.24
N SER A 142 17.56 3.56 -2.28
CA SER A 142 18.96 3.97 -2.43
C SER A 142 19.88 3.51 -1.29
N VAL A 143 19.31 3.16 -0.14
CA VAL A 143 20.02 2.62 1.03
C VAL A 143 20.28 1.12 0.97
N LEU A 144 19.78 0.45 -0.07
CA LEU A 144 19.89 -1.00 -0.28
C LEU A 144 20.69 -1.30 -1.56
N ASN A 145 21.57 -2.29 -1.48
CA ASN A 145 22.20 -2.89 -2.66
C ASN A 145 21.23 -3.85 -3.40
N ASP A 146 21.60 -4.29 -4.60
CA ASP A 146 20.72 -5.10 -5.45
C ASP A 146 20.27 -6.41 -4.79
N LYS A 147 21.18 -7.10 -4.08
CA LYS A 147 20.83 -8.34 -3.36
C LYS A 147 19.86 -8.07 -2.21
N GLU A 148 20.03 -6.97 -1.49
CA GLU A 148 19.12 -6.56 -0.42
C GLU A 148 17.74 -6.18 -0.96
N ARG A 149 17.68 -5.53 -2.13
CA ARG A 149 16.42 -5.22 -2.82
C ARG A 149 15.66 -6.48 -3.20
N GLU A 150 16.34 -7.44 -3.84
CA GLU A 150 15.72 -8.74 -4.17
C GLU A 150 15.27 -9.50 -2.93
N THR A 151 16.08 -9.47 -1.87
CA THR A 151 15.73 -10.09 -0.58
C THR A 151 14.48 -9.43 0.01
N LEU A 152 14.42 -8.09 0.03
CA LEU A 152 13.28 -7.34 0.52
C LEU A 152 12.01 -7.70 -0.25
N ILE A 153 12.05 -7.65 -1.59
CA ILE A 153 10.90 -7.98 -2.44
C ILE A 153 10.45 -9.43 -2.22
N GLY A 154 11.39 -10.37 -2.12
CA GLY A 154 11.08 -11.77 -1.82
C GLY A 154 10.40 -11.96 -0.47
N LEU A 155 10.85 -11.25 0.58
CA LEU A 155 10.22 -11.29 1.89
C LEU A 155 8.83 -10.64 1.88
N LEU A 156 8.67 -9.49 1.23
CA LEU A 156 7.38 -8.81 1.10
C LEU A 156 6.35 -9.68 0.38
N ARG A 157 6.74 -10.36 -0.70
CA ARG A 157 5.86 -11.30 -1.42
C ARG A 157 5.41 -12.45 -0.52
N ARG A 158 6.34 -13.09 0.19
CA ARG A 158 6.01 -14.17 1.14
C ARG A 158 5.07 -13.72 2.25
N LEU A 159 5.26 -12.50 2.76
CA LEU A 159 4.38 -11.93 3.79
C LEU A 159 2.98 -11.62 3.23
N HIS A 160 2.91 -11.10 2.00
CA HIS A 160 1.66 -10.85 1.29
C HIS A 160 0.88 -12.15 1.08
N ASP A 161 1.53 -13.19 0.56
CA ASP A 161 0.92 -14.51 0.32
C ASP A 161 0.44 -15.18 1.62
N ASN A 162 1.03 -14.80 2.77
CA ASN A 162 0.67 -15.32 4.08
C ASN A 162 -0.47 -14.56 4.79
N LEU A 163 -1.00 -13.47 4.20
CA LEU A 163 -2.11 -12.71 4.80
C LEU A 163 -3.35 -13.56 5.14
N PRO A 164 -3.79 -14.56 4.34
CA PRO A 164 -4.89 -15.44 4.73
C PRO A 164 -4.65 -16.20 6.04
N ALA A 165 -3.40 -16.58 6.32
CA ALA A 165 -3.05 -17.23 7.57
C ALA A 165 -3.16 -16.28 8.77
N VAL A 166 -2.89 -14.97 8.57
CA VAL A 166 -3.08 -13.93 9.59
C VAL A 166 -4.55 -13.80 9.95
N GLU A 167 -5.44 -13.74 8.95
CA GLU A 167 -6.89 -13.66 9.18
C GLU A 167 -7.42 -14.89 9.90
N LYS A 168 -6.98 -16.09 9.48
CA LYS A 168 -7.35 -17.35 10.14
C LYS A 168 -6.90 -17.37 11.61
N ALA A 169 -5.64 -17.05 11.87
CA ALA A 169 -5.09 -17.02 13.24
C ALA A 169 -5.84 -16.01 14.13
N THR A 170 -6.19 -14.85 13.57
CA THR A 170 -6.97 -13.81 14.27
C THR A 170 -8.38 -14.30 14.61
N HIS A 171 -9.06 -14.93 13.66
CA HIS A 171 -10.39 -15.51 13.88
C HIS A 171 -10.38 -16.62 14.94
N ASP A 172 -9.41 -17.54 14.86
CA ASP A 172 -9.25 -18.64 15.82
C ASP A 172 -9.01 -18.09 17.24
N TYR A 173 -8.17 -17.06 17.38
CA TYR A 173 -7.90 -16.40 18.65
C TYR A 173 -9.14 -15.70 19.22
N LEU A 174 -9.85 -14.91 18.40
CA LEU A 174 -11.06 -14.22 18.81
C LEU A 174 -12.17 -15.19 19.23
N THR A 175 -12.32 -16.31 18.52
CA THR A 175 -13.33 -17.33 18.87
C THR A 175 -13.05 -17.96 20.24
N ARG A 176 -11.78 -18.22 20.56
CA ARG A 176 -11.38 -18.83 21.84
C ARG A 176 -11.45 -17.85 23.01
N HIS A 177 -10.99 -16.61 22.82
CA HIS A 177 -10.80 -15.65 23.91
C HIS A 177 -11.90 -14.59 24.01
N TYR A 178 -12.64 -14.35 22.92
CA TYR A 178 -13.66 -13.32 22.82
C TYR A 178 -14.90 -13.82 22.05
N PRO A 179 -15.59 -14.87 22.52
CA PRO A 179 -16.66 -15.55 21.77
C PRO A 179 -17.89 -14.68 21.50
N LYS A 180 -18.08 -13.58 22.23
CA LYS A 180 -19.14 -12.59 21.98
C LYS A 180 -18.77 -11.56 20.90
N SER A 181 -17.51 -11.55 20.43
CA SER A 181 -17.08 -10.64 19.38
C SER A 181 -17.72 -11.04 18.05
N LYS A 182 -18.44 -10.11 17.43
CA LYS A 182 -18.94 -10.27 16.05
C LYS A 182 -17.91 -9.66 15.12
N LEU A 183 -17.01 -10.47 14.57
CA LEU A 183 -16.24 -10.05 13.40
C LEU A 183 -17.25 -9.68 12.30
N ARG A 184 -17.26 -8.40 11.90
CA ARG A 184 -17.93 -8.04 10.64
C ARG A 184 -17.18 -8.78 9.54
N ARG A 185 -17.86 -9.60 8.73
CA ARG A 185 -17.27 -10.19 7.52
C ARG A 185 -16.51 -9.10 6.77
N ALA A 186 -15.25 -9.37 6.41
CA ALA A 186 -14.46 -8.45 5.61
C ALA A 186 -15.27 -8.10 4.34
N ARG A 187 -15.50 -6.80 4.11
CA ARG A 187 -16.21 -6.34 2.92
C ARG A 187 -15.33 -6.62 1.70
N GLY A 188 -15.51 -7.77 1.05
CA GLY A 188 -14.80 -8.13 -0.17
C GLY A 188 -14.49 -9.62 -0.37
N SER A 189 -14.84 -10.51 0.57
CA SER A 189 -14.48 -11.94 0.49
C SER A 189 -15.52 -12.86 -0.15
N ASP A 190 -16.52 -12.32 -0.85
CA ASP A 190 -17.47 -13.15 -1.61
C ASP A 190 -17.02 -13.21 -3.08
N ALA A 191 -16.80 -14.46 -3.53
CA ALA A 191 -16.58 -15.02 -4.88
C ALA A 191 -16.36 -14.05 -6.06
#